data_AF-A0A2V8BWU5-F1
#
_entry.id   AF-A0A2V8BWU5-F1
#
_cell.length_a   1.000
_cell.length_b   1.000
_cell.length_c   1.000
_cell.angle_alpha   90.00
_cell.angle_beta   90.00
_cell.angle_gamma   90.00
#
_symmetry.space_group_name_H-M   'P 1'
#
loop_
_entity.id
_entity.type
_entity.pdbx_description
1 polymer ?
#
loop_
_entity_poly.entity_id
_entity_poly.type
_entity_poly.pdbx_seq_one_letter_code
_entity_poly.pdbx_strand_id
1 'polypeptide(L)'
;MIRTNLLLSAAGLFLVTAPVWGHHAFGGEFDPNKPVLLKGPVTKVEWVNPHAWIHVEVPKEDGAQSCQFTPNAKCEEWMVEGGTPNTLLRRGITRESLKVGTVLVIDGYQARDHSLLRANGRNVTYPDGKKLFLGSSGTGAPTDGADPTDAAKPTGRGRGGL
;
A
#
# COMPACT_ATOMS: atom_id res chain seq x y z
N MET A 1 -42.95 42.51 41.62
CA MET A 1 -41.63 41.89 41.88
C MET A 1 -41.41 40.82 40.82
N ILE A 2 -40.55 41.08 39.83
CA ILE A 2 -40.37 40.22 38.65
C ILE A 2 -39.07 39.41 38.82
N ARG A 3 -39.17 38.10 38.61
CA ARG A 3 -38.12 37.07 38.63
C ARG A 3 -37.36 37.06 37.29
N THR A 4 -36.04 36.91 37.28
CA THR A 4 -35.24 36.35 36.14
C THR A 4 -33.78 36.18 36.57
N ASN A 5 -33.32 34.96 36.90
CA ASN A 5 -32.72 33.92 36.05
C ASN A 5 -31.24 34.15 35.72
N LEU A 6 -30.38 33.31 36.34
CA LEU A 6 -29.00 33.03 35.95
C LEU A 6 -28.95 32.63 34.46
N LEU A 7 -28.03 33.24 33.70
CA LEU A 7 -27.60 32.74 32.41
C LEU A 7 -26.09 32.51 32.45
N LEU A 8 -25.71 31.24 32.64
CA LEU A 8 -24.38 30.72 32.35
C LEU A 8 -24.24 30.56 30.84
N SER A 9 -23.47 31.43 30.20
CA SER A 9 -23.12 31.30 28.78
C SER A 9 -22.06 30.22 28.60
N ALA A 10 -22.47 29.00 28.24
CA ALA A 10 -21.58 27.97 27.72
C ALA A 10 -21.48 28.11 26.19
N ALA A 11 -20.46 28.82 25.71
CA ALA A 11 -20.12 28.85 24.29
C ALA A 11 -19.40 27.54 23.93
N GLY A 12 -20.12 26.60 23.31
CA GLY A 12 -19.56 25.34 22.81
C GLY A 12 -18.61 25.58 21.64
N LEU A 13 -17.36 25.16 21.80
CA LEU A 13 -16.37 25.16 20.73
C LEU A 13 -16.60 23.93 19.84
N PHE A 14 -17.31 24.11 18.71
CA PHE A 14 -17.40 23.06 17.69
C PHE A 14 -16.08 22.99 16.92
N LEU A 15 -15.24 22.01 17.25
CA LEU A 15 -14.09 21.63 16.44
C LEU A 15 -14.61 20.91 15.17
N VAL A 16 -14.63 21.63 14.06
CA VAL A 16 -14.83 21.04 12.73
C VAL A 16 -13.53 20.30 12.37
N THR A 17 -13.49 19.00 12.58
CA THR A 17 -12.41 18.15 12.07
C THR A 17 -12.62 17.94 10.58
N ALA A 18 -11.98 18.78 9.75
CA ALA A 18 -11.91 18.50 8.33
C ALA A 18 -11.13 17.18 8.14
N PRO A 19 -11.63 16.21 7.37
CA PRO A 19 -10.84 15.04 7.03
C PRO A 19 -9.62 15.50 6.23
N VAL A 20 -8.43 15.32 6.80
CA VAL A 20 -7.18 15.53 6.05
C VAL A 20 -7.12 14.41 5.01
N TRP A 21 -7.45 14.72 3.76
CA TRP A 21 -7.17 13.85 2.62
C TRP A 21 -5.67 13.87 2.34
N GLY A 22 -4.91 13.17 3.19
CA GLY A 22 -3.55 12.77 2.90
C GLY A 22 -3.55 11.53 2.01
N HIS A 23 -3.86 11.68 0.72
CA HIS A 23 -3.35 10.71 -0.25
C HIS A 23 -1.86 11.03 -0.41
N HIS A 24 -0.98 10.40 0.37
CA HIS A 24 0.46 10.63 0.21
C HIS A 24 0.85 10.27 -1.22
N ALA A 25 1.47 11.22 -1.92
CA ALA A 25 1.93 11.02 -3.29
C ALA A 25 3.05 9.99 -3.29
N PHE A 26 2.98 9.01 -4.19
CA PHE A 26 3.96 7.94 -4.33
C PHE A 26 5.40 8.46 -4.28
N GLY A 27 5.68 9.55 -5.02
CA GLY A 27 7.03 10.10 -5.15
C GLY A 27 7.65 10.64 -3.86
N GLY A 28 6.84 10.92 -2.82
CA GLY A 28 7.32 11.35 -1.52
C GLY A 28 7.88 10.20 -0.67
N GLU A 29 7.32 9.00 -0.80
CA GLU A 29 7.66 7.85 0.05
C GLU A 29 8.52 6.81 -0.69
N PHE A 30 8.27 6.60 -1.99
CA PHE A 30 8.86 5.52 -2.77
C PHE A 30 9.75 6.03 -3.91
N ASP A 31 10.77 5.24 -4.25
CA ASP A 31 11.68 5.56 -5.34
C ASP A 31 11.27 4.84 -6.64
N PRO A 32 10.79 5.56 -7.68
CA PRO A 32 10.42 4.95 -8.95
C PRO A 32 11.59 4.27 -9.67
N ASN A 33 12.84 4.58 -9.30
CA ASN A 33 14.04 4.01 -9.91
C ASN A 33 14.60 2.81 -9.13
N LYS A 34 13.90 2.34 -8.09
CA LYS A 34 14.30 1.19 -7.27
C LYS A 34 13.22 0.10 -7.32
N PRO A 35 13.02 -0.55 -8.48
CA PRO A 35 12.12 -1.68 -8.55
C PRO A 35 12.63 -2.82 -7.68
N VAL A 36 11.71 -3.51 -7.01
CA VAL A 36 11.98 -4.70 -6.21
C VAL A 36 11.14 -5.87 -6.70
N LEU A 37 11.67 -7.08 -6.56
CA LEU A 37 10.96 -8.33 -6.77
C LEU A 37 11.15 -9.19 -5.51
N LEU A 38 10.10 -9.24 -4.69
CA LEU A 38 10.10 -9.93 -3.41
C LEU A 38 9.40 -11.27 -3.58
N LYS A 39 10.07 -12.35 -3.20
CA LYS A 39 9.50 -13.70 -3.27
C LYS A 39 9.63 -14.37 -1.92
N GLY A 40 8.50 -14.77 -1.36
CA GLY A 40 8.49 -15.47 -0.10
C GLY A 40 7.12 -15.64 0.52
N PRO A 41 7.04 -16.40 1.62
CA PRO A 41 5.81 -16.59 2.35
C PRO A 41 5.40 -15.34 3.13
N VAL A 42 4.09 -15.13 3.22
CA VAL A 42 3.52 -14.09 4.08
C VAL A 42 3.75 -14.44 5.55
N THR A 43 4.28 -13.52 6.32
CA THR A 43 4.49 -13.63 7.77
C THR A 43 3.37 -12.96 8.56
N LYS A 44 2.83 -11.85 8.03
CA LYS A 44 1.77 -11.06 8.66
C LYS A 44 0.99 -10.26 7.61
N VAL A 45 -0.30 -10.03 7.88
CA VAL A 45 -1.12 -9.09 7.11
C VAL A 45 -1.80 -8.09 8.04
N GLU A 46 -1.61 -6.81 7.77
CA GLU A 46 -2.33 -5.72 8.42
C GLU A 46 -3.38 -5.21 7.46
N TRP A 47 -4.62 -5.65 7.64
CA TRP A 47 -5.72 -5.30 6.73
C TRP A 47 -6.54 -4.15 7.32
N VAL A 48 -5.91 -2.98 7.35
CA VAL A 48 -6.41 -1.75 7.97
C VAL A 48 -6.51 -0.63 6.94
N ASN A 49 -7.27 0.42 7.27
CA ASN A 49 -7.40 1.62 6.42
C ASN A 49 -6.38 2.67 6.91
N PRO A 50 -5.65 3.41 6.03
CA PRO A 50 -5.85 3.56 4.58
C PRO A 50 -5.18 2.53 3.68
N HIS A 51 -4.19 1.79 4.17
CA HIS A 51 -3.48 0.80 3.36
C HIS A 51 -3.42 -0.54 4.06
N ALA A 52 -3.64 -1.61 3.30
CA ALA A 52 -3.27 -2.94 3.75
C ALA A 52 -1.74 -3.09 3.64
N TRP A 53 -1.13 -3.74 4.62
CA TRP A 53 0.30 -4.07 4.61
C TRP A 53 0.49 -5.58 4.63
N ILE A 54 1.35 -6.08 3.76
CA ILE A 54 1.70 -7.49 3.64
C ILE A 54 3.16 -7.62 4.04
N HIS A 55 3.43 -8.42 5.05
CA HIS A 55 4.78 -8.72 5.50
C HIS A 55 5.20 -10.04 4.87
N VAL A 56 6.39 -10.07 4.26
CA VAL A 56 6.94 -11.25 3.61
C VAL A 56 8.38 -11.46 4.06
N GLU A 57 8.69 -12.70 4.44
CA GLU A 57 10.08 -13.09 4.65
C GLU A 57 10.70 -13.40 3.29
N VAL A 58 11.85 -12.81 2.98
CA VAL A 58 12.56 -13.01 1.71
C VAL A 58 13.89 -13.68 2.00
N PRO A 59 14.08 -14.95 1.59
CA PRO A 59 15.34 -15.65 1.79
C PRO A 59 16.52 -14.94 1.14
N LYS A 60 17.59 -14.79 1.91
CA LYS A 60 18.82 -14.07 1.55
C LYS A 60 20.00 -14.67 2.31
N GLU A 61 21.12 -14.87 1.62
CA GLU A 61 22.33 -15.45 2.22
C GLU A 61 22.83 -14.63 3.43
N ASP A 62 22.75 -13.31 3.33
CA ASP A 62 23.12 -12.32 4.33
C ASP A 62 21.95 -11.80 5.17
N GLY A 63 20.80 -12.49 5.12
CA GLY A 63 19.59 -12.09 5.84
C GLY A 63 19.84 -11.87 7.34
N ALA A 64 19.16 -10.88 7.92
CA ALA A 64 19.38 -10.47 9.30
C ALA A 64 18.84 -11.47 10.34
N GLN A 65 17.84 -12.28 9.97
CA GLN A 65 17.15 -13.19 10.88
C GLN A 65 16.94 -14.58 10.26
N SER A 66 16.69 -15.59 11.09
CA SER A 66 16.27 -16.90 10.61
C SER A 66 14.88 -16.84 10.01
N CYS A 67 14.66 -17.49 8.88
CA CYS A 67 13.34 -17.59 8.27
C CYS A 67 12.41 -18.47 9.12
N GLN A 68 11.15 -18.08 9.23
CA GLN A 68 10.10 -18.85 9.90
C GLN A 68 9.60 -20.02 9.03
N PHE A 69 9.45 -19.82 7.72
CA PHE A 69 8.86 -20.83 6.82
C PHE A 69 9.88 -21.50 5.90
N THR A 70 11.13 -21.00 5.86
CA THR A 70 12.21 -21.56 5.03
C THR A 70 13.32 -22.14 5.92
N PRO A 71 13.30 -23.45 6.21
CA PRO A 71 14.28 -24.06 7.12
C PRO A 71 15.73 -23.84 6.65
N ASN A 72 16.63 -23.62 7.61
CA ASN A 72 18.07 -23.43 7.38
C ASN A 72 18.44 -22.20 6.52
N ALA A 73 17.51 -21.28 6.29
CA ALA A 73 17.76 -20.04 5.58
C ALA A 73 17.76 -18.84 6.54
N LYS A 74 18.49 -17.80 6.13
CA LYS A 74 18.32 -16.46 6.67
C LYS A 74 17.44 -15.64 5.74
N CYS A 75 16.74 -14.67 6.30
CA CYS A 75 15.75 -13.86 5.63
C CYS A 75 15.87 -12.38 6.00
N GLU A 76 15.37 -11.56 5.09
CA GLU A 76 14.96 -10.19 5.32
C GLU A 76 13.43 -10.15 5.52
N GLU A 77 12.92 -9.33 6.44
CA GLU A 77 11.48 -9.10 6.56
C GLU A 77 11.10 -7.82 5.80
N TRP A 78 10.25 -7.96 4.79
CA TRP A 78 9.80 -6.85 3.98
C TRP A 78 8.35 -6.50 4.28
N MET A 79 8.06 -5.20 4.45
CA MET A 79 6.69 -4.69 4.54
C MET A 79 6.27 -4.07 3.21
N VAL A 80 5.22 -4.61 2.61
CA VAL A 80 4.69 -4.16 1.32
C VAL A 80 3.36 -3.45 1.52
N GLU A 81 3.30 -2.19 1.12
CA GLU A 81 2.08 -1.41 1.06
C GLU A 81 1.21 -1.83 -0.13
N GLY A 82 -0.06 -2.11 0.10
CA GLY A 82 -1.07 -2.29 -0.94
C GLY A 82 -2.11 -1.17 -0.97
N GLY A 83 -3.13 -1.36 -1.80
CA GLY A 83 -4.32 -0.51 -1.81
C GLY A 83 -5.12 -0.56 -0.51
N THR A 84 -6.19 0.25 -0.46
CA THR A 84 -7.15 0.18 0.65
C THR A 84 -7.81 -1.21 0.71
N PRO A 85 -8.18 -1.71 1.90
CA PRO A 85 -8.88 -2.98 2.06
C PRO A 85 -10.04 -3.21 1.07
N ASN A 86 -10.92 -2.22 0.92
CA ASN A 86 -12.09 -2.33 0.04
C ASN A 86 -11.70 -2.37 -1.44
N THR A 87 -10.66 -1.64 -1.84
CA THR A 87 -10.17 -1.66 -3.22
C THR A 87 -9.53 -3.01 -3.55
N LEU A 88 -8.73 -3.56 -2.63
CA LEU A 88 -8.13 -4.89 -2.79
C LEU A 88 -9.20 -5.98 -2.90
N LEU A 89 -10.22 -5.96 -2.05
CA LEU A 89 -11.33 -6.91 -2.12
C LEU A 89 -12.03 -6.89 -3.49
N ARG A 90 -12.33 -5.69 -4.02
CA ARG A 90 -12.95 -5.57 -5.35
C ARG A 90 -12.07 -6.09 -6.49
N ARG A 91 -10.75 -6.15 -6.30
CA ARG A 91 -9.80 -6.72 -7.25
C ARG A 91 -9.59 -8.23 -7.07
N GLY A 92 -10.24 -8.83 -6.07
CA GLY A 92 -10.11 -10.25 -5.76
C GLY A 92 -8.93 -10.60 -4.87
N ILE A 93 -8.27 -9.60 -4.26
CA ILE A 93 -7.25 -9.79 -3.23
C ILE A 93 -7.98 -9.80 -1.87
N THR A 94 -7.92 -10.92 -1.18
CA THR A 94 -8.65 -11.16 0.08
C THR A 94 -7.68 -11.50 1.21
N ARG A 95 -8.12 -11.30 2.47
CA ARG A 95 -7.36 -11.76 3.65
C ARG A 95 -6.98 -13.24 3.56
N GLU A 96 -7.90 -14.08 3.07
CA GLU A 96 -7.65 -15.52 2.90
C GLU A 96 -6.59 -15.79 1.83
N SER A 97 -6.65 -15.09 0.69
CA SER A 97 -5.63 -15.25 -0.36
C SER A 97 -4.23 -14.81 0.10
N LEU A 98 -4.15 -13.96 1.13
CA LEU A 98 -2.91 -13.46 1.70
C LEU A 98 -2.60 -14.11 3.06
N LYS A 99 -3.22 -15.24 3.40
CA LYS A 99 -2.99 -15.86 4.70
C LYS A 99 -1.50 -16.15 4.92
N VAL A 100 -1.10 -16.09 6.18
CA VAL A 100 0.25 -16.42 6.63
C VAL A 100 0.69 -17.78 6.07
N GLY A 101 1.92 -17.85 5.58
CA GLY A 101 2.51 -18.99 4.88
C GLY A 101 2.25 -19.04 3.37
N THR A 102 1.36 -18.20 2.83
CA THR A 102 1.14 -18.15 1.38
C THR A 102 2.38 -17.58 0.69
N VAL A 103 2.96 -18.34 -0.25
CA VAL A 103 4.10 -17.88 -1.04
C VAL A 103 3.62 -16.92 -2.12
N LEU A 104 4.11 -15.68 -2.07
CA LEU A 104 3.78 -14.65 -3.04
C LEU A 104 5.04 -14.23 -3.80
N VAL A 105 4.83 -13.77 -5.04
CA VAL A 105 5.80 -12.93 -5.75
C VAL A 105 5.20 -11.54 -5.86
N ILE A 106 5.86 -10.56 -5.26
CA ILE A 106 5.43 -9.17 -5.23
C ILE A 106 6.46 -8.34 -5.97
N ASP A 107 6.02 -7.64 -7.02
CA ASP A 107 6.82 -6.60 -7.67
C ASP A 107 6.34 -5.22 -7.21
N GLY A 108 7.27 -4.26 -7.14
CA GLY A 108 7.00 -2.95 -6.54
C GLY A 108 8.20 -2.02 -6.56
N TYR A 109 8.14 -0.99 -5.71
CA TYR A 109 9.18 0.04 -5.59
C TYR A 109 9.59 0.24 -4.14
N GLN A 110 10.89 0.23 -3.87
CA GLN A 110 11.41 0.40 -2.52
C GLN A 110 11.14 1.82 -1.98
N ALA A 111 10.92 1.92 -0.67
CA ALA A 111 10.85 3.20 0.03
C ALA A 111 12.20 3.96 -0.07
N ARG A 112 12.12 5.29 -0.12
CA ARG A 112 13.29 6.18 -0.22
C ARG A 112 14.17 6.20 1.03
N ASP A 113 13.56 6.08 2.20
CA ASP A 113 14.24 6.20 3.49
C ASP A 113 15.32 5.12 3.67
N HIS A 114 15.19 3.95 3.01
CA HIS A 114 16.12 2.81 3.04
C HIS A 114 16.48 2.25 4.43
N SER A 115 16.12 2.95 5.52
CA SER A 115 16.28 2.56 6.92
C SER A 115 15.45 1.33 7.26
N LEU A 116 14.37 1.10 6.49
CA LEU A 116 13.46 -0.02 6.63
C LEU A 116 13.25 -0.70 5.27
N LEU A 117 13.12 -2.02 5.30
CA LEU A 117 12.78 -2.85 4.15
C LEU A 117 11.29 -2.72 3.84
N ARG A 118 10.95 -1.59 3.20
CA ARG A 118 9.59 -1.23 2.83
C ARG A 118 9.48 -1.02 1.33
N ALA A 119 8.33 -1.39 0.78
CA ALA A 119 8.04 -1.17 -0.62
C ALA A 119 6.57 -0.83 -0.84
N ASN A 120 6.28 -0.07 -1.90
CA ASN A 120 4.96 0.00 -2.48
C ASN A 120 4.80 -1.22 -3.40
N GLY A 121 3.78 -2.03 -3.14
CA GLY A 121 3.46 -3.19 -3.96
C GLY A 121 2.74 -2.75 -5.23
N ARG A 122 3.29 -3.09 -6.39
CA ARG A 122 2.66 -2.84 -7.69
C ARG A 122 1.73 -3.99 -8.05
N ASN A 123 2.25 -5.21 -8.06
CA ASN A 123 1.47 -6.41 -8.30
C ASN A 123 1.78 -7.51 -7.29
N VAL A 124 0.82 -8.42 -7.14
CA VAL A 124 0.98 -9.69 -6.46
C VAL A 124 0.71 -10.82 -7.44
N THR A 125 1.60 -11.81 -7.48
CA THR A 125 1.44 -13.06 -8.22
C THR A 125 1.35 -14.22 -7.24
N TYR A 126 0.29 -15.00 -7.36
CA TYR A 126 -0.01 -16.15 -6.51
C TYR A 126 0.65 -17.43 -7.05
N PRO A 127 0.71 -18.52 -6.25
CA PRO A 127 1.32 -19.79 -6.68
C PRO A 127 0.68 -20.42 -7.92
N ASP A 128 -0.61 -20.14 -8.16
CA ASP A 128 -1.34 -20.60 -9.35
C ASP A 128 -1.05 -19.75 -10.61
N GLY A 129 -0.15 -18.76 -10.51
CA GLY A 129 0.22 -17.85 -11.58
C GLY A 129 -0.75 -16.66 -11.76
N LYS A 130 -1.84 -16.58 -10.98
CA LYS A 130 -2.75 -15.44 -11.03
C LYS A 130 -2.00 -14.17 -10.59
N LYS A 131 -2.02 -13.14 -11.44
CA LYS A 131 -1.43 -11.83 -11.16
C LYS A 131 -2.52 -10.78 -10.96
N LEU A 132 -2.45 -10.01 -9.88
CA LEU A 132 -3.40 -8.95 -9.56
C LEU A 132 -2.68 -7.65 -9.19
N PHE A 133 -3.30 -6.52 -9.55
CA PHE A 133 -2.80 -5.20 -9.19
C PHE A 133 -2.97 -4.92 -7.69
N LEU A 134 -1.86 -4.81 -6.99
CA LEU A 134 -1.78 -4.63 -5.54
C LEU A 134 -1.80 -3.14 -5.15
N GLY A 135 -1.22 -2.28 -5.98
CA GLY A 135 -0.97 -0.87 -5.66
C GLY A 135 -2.22 0.00 -5.57
N SER A 136 -2.06 1.21 -5.06
CA SER A 136 -3.10 2.23 -5.16
C SER A 136 -3.09 2.86 -6.56
N SER A 137 -4.28 3.12 -7.12
CA SER A 137 -4.37 3.76 -8.44
C SER A 137 -4.16 5.27 -8.34
N GLY A 138 -3.57 5.88 -9.38
CA GLY A 138 -3.46 7.34 -9.49
C GLY A 138 -2.57 8.02 -8.45
N THR A 139 -1.69 7.29 -7.77
CA THR A 139 -0.79 7.83 -6.73
C THR A 139 0.45 8.53 -7.28
N GLY A 140 0.67 8.52 -8.59
CA GLY A 140 1.90 8.98 -9.23
C GLY A 140 3.02 7.93 -9.25
N ALA A 141 2.70 6.66 -8.99
CA ALA A 141 3.58 5.54 -9.31
C ALA A 141 3.90 5.51 -10.82
N PRO A 142 5.03 4.91 -11.24
CA PRO A 142 5.38 4.79 -12.65
C PRO A 142 4.26 4.16 -13.50
N THR A 143 4.08 4.71 -14.70
CA THR A 143 3.17 4.15 -15.71
C THR A 143 3.84 2.95 -16.38
N ASP A 144 3.54 1.76 -15.88
CA ASP A 144 4.06 0.47 -16.33
C ASP A 144 2.96 -0.44 -16.88
N GLY A 145 1.71 0.06 -16.95
CA GLY A 145 0.55 -0.69 -17.44
C GLY A 145 -0.09 -1.61 -16.40
N ALA A 146 0.43 -1.67 -15.17
CA ALA A 146 -0.18 -2.47 -14.09
C ALA A 146 -1.38 -1.78 -13.43
N ASP A 147 -1.41 -0.45 -13.38
CA ASP A 147 -2.57 0.29 -12.90
C ASP A 147 -3.67 0.27 -13.98
N PRO A 148 -4.88 -0.22 -13.68
CA PRO A 148 -5.99 -0.22 -14.64
C PRO A 148 -6.34 1.17 -15.19
N THR A 149 -5.95 2.25 -14.50
CA THR A 149 -6.16 3.63 -14.96
C THR A 149 -5.12 4.11 -15.97
N ASP A 150 -3.97 3.44 -16.11
CA ASP A 150 -2.94 3.80 -17.10
C ASP A 150 -3.48 3.67 -18.53
N ALA A 151 -4.31 2.65 -18.78
CA ALA A 151 -4.95 2.40 -20.07
C ALA A 151 -6.04 3.44 -20.42
N ALA A 152 -6.50 4.25 -19.46
CA ALA A 152 -7.61 5.17 -19.64
C ALA A 152 -7.18 6.60 -20.01
N LYS A 153 -5.89 6.93 -20.03
CA LYS A 153 -5.42 8.24 -20.53
C LYS A 153 -5.47 8.25 -22.06
N PRO A 154 -6.33 9.07 -22.71
CA PRO A 154 -6.26 9.24 -24.15
C PRO A 154 -4.90 9.86 -24.49
N THR A 155 -4.16 9.24 -25.40
CA THR A 155 -3.01 9.86 -26.05
C THR A 155 -3.45 11.23 -26.59
N GLY A 156 -2.73 12.28 -26.19
CA GLY A 156 -3.19 13.66 -26.30
C GLY A 156 -3.80 14.05 -27.65
N ARG A 157 -4.94 14.76 -27.59
CA ARG A 157 -5.34 15.65 -28.67
C ARG A 157 -4.23 16.69 -28.82
N GLY A 158 -3.40 16.54 -29.84
CA GLY A 158 -2.55 17.61 -30.32
C GLY A 158 -3.43 18.83 -30.60
N ARG A 159 -3.25 19.90 -29.83
CA ARG A 159 -3.68 21.23 -30.23
C ARG A 159 -2.75 21.65 -31.36
N GLY A 160 -3.17 21.37 -32.59
CA GLY A 160 -2.61 22.00 -33.78
C GLY A 160 -2.78 23.51 -33.66
N GLY A 161 -1.70 24.23 -33.97
CA GLY A 161 -1.65 25.68 -33.95
C GLY A 161 -2.63 26.31 -34.94
N LEU A 162 -3.06 27.51 -34.56
CA LEU A 162 -3.43 28.59 -35.47
C LEU A 162 -2.31 29.63 -35.40
#